data_AF-A0A4Y9PX54-F1
#
_entry.id   AF-A0A4Y9PX54-F1
#
_cell.length_a   1.000
_cell.length_b   1.000
_cell.length_c   1.000
_cell.angle_alpha   90.00
_cell.angle_beta   90.00
_cell.angle_gamma   90.00
#
_symmetry.space_group_name_H-M   'P 1'
#
loop_
_entity.id
_entity.type
_entity.pdbx_description
1 polymer ?
#
loop_
_entity_poly.entity_id
_entity_poly.type
_entity_poly.pdbx_seq_one_letter_code
_entity_poly.pdbx_strand_id
1 'polypeptide(L)' 'MSESQPTTDPTTEKDPSDWVTGDEPATGAQKSYLETLSRGTEEEVPDDLTKAEASQKIDDLKN' A
#
# COMPACT_ATOMS: atom_id res chain seq x y z
N MET A 1 19.24 -37.50 13.10
CA MET A 1 18.72 -36.25 13.66
C MET A 1 18.08 -35.51 12.49
N SER A 2 16.77 -35.27 12.55
CA SER A 2 16.05 -34.56 11.49
C SER A 2 16.20 -33.07 11.75
N GLU A 3 17.14 -32.42 11.05
CA GLU A 3 17.35 -30.99 11.16
C GLU A 3 16.28 -30.23 10.35
N SER A 4 15.37 -29.65 11.13
CA SER A 4 14.94 -28.26 11.06
C SER A 4 14.46 -27.72 9.70
N GLN A 5 13.14 -27.65 9.58
CA GLN A 5 12.44 -26.78 8.64
C GLN A 5 12.96 -25.33 8.79
N PRO A 6 13.43 -24.66 7.73
CA PRO A 6 13.57 -23.22 7.79
C PRO A 6 12.16 -22.63 7.85
N THR A 7 11.95 -21.88 8.93
CA THR A 7 10.78 -21.08 9.23
C THR A 7 10.32 -20.33 8.00
N THR A 8 9.03 -20.45 7.68
CA THR A 8 8.33 -19.48 6.85
C THR A 8 8.55 -18.12 7.49
N ASP A 9 9.50 -17.33 7.00
CA ASP A 9 9.52 -15.90 7.25
C ASP A 9 8.14 -15.42 6.77
N PRO A 10 7.24 -14.95 7.64
CA PRO A 10 6.15 -14.14 7.14
C PRO A 10 6.89 -12.94 6.55
N THR A 11 6.95 -12.86 5.21
CA THR A 11 7.28 -11.62 4.51
C THR A 11 6.46 -10.57 5.21
N THR A 12 7.11 -9.83 6.09
CA THR A 12 6.48 -8.76 6.85
C THR A 12 6.19 -7.76 5.76
N GLU A 13 4.96 -7.74 5.27
CA GLU A 13 4.44 -6.71 4.40
C GLU A 13 4.67 -5.41 5.18
N LYS A 14 5.81 -4.79 4.91
CA LYS A 14 6.26 -3.58 5.60
C LYS A 14 5.16 -2.56 5.41
N ASP A 15 4.68 -2.00 6.51
CA ASP A 15 3.70 -0.93 6.45
C ASP A 15 4.19 0.13 5.46
N PRO A 16 3.36 0.60 4.54
CA PRO A 16 3.76 1.63 3.60
C PRO A 16 4.36 2.87 4.27
N SER A 17 3.95 3.18 5.51
CA SER A 17 4.56 4.25 6.32
C SER A 17 6.01 3.99 6.75
N ASP A 18 6.47 2.73 6.79
CA ASP A 18 7.86 2.38 7.10
C ASP A 18 8.78 2.46 5.88
N TRP A 19 8.25 2.78 4.70
CA TRP A 19 9.06 2.86 3.49
C TRP A 19 9.90 4.13 3.50
N VAL A 20 11.21 3.99 3.25
CA VAL A 20 12.11 5.13 3.02
C VAL A 20 11.70 5.95 1.78
N THR A 21 10.96 5.32 0.87
CA THR A 21 10.35 5.96 -0.31
C THR A 21 8.90 6.37 -0.08
N GLY A 22 8.42 6.28 1.16
CA GLY A 22 7.04 6.55 1.55
C GLY A 22 6.64 7.99 1.28
N ASP A 23 7.53 8.94 1.59
CA ASP A 23 7.37 10.38 1.37
C ASP A 23 7.50 10.81 -0.10
N GLU A 24 7.88 9.91 -1.02
CA GLU A 24 7.89 10.23 -2.45
C GLU A 24 6.45 10.44 -2.95
N PRO A 25 6.22 11.25 -4.00
CA PRO A 25 4.88 11.39 -4.57
C PRO A 25 4.33 10.04 -5.03
N ALA A 26 3.02 9.84 -4.85
CA ALA A 26 2.36 8.61 -5.26
C ALA A 26 2.63 8.29 -6.74
N THR A 27 2.87 7.01 -7.01
CA THR A 27 3.14 6.56 -8.37
C THR A 27 1.87 6.66 -9.22
N GLY A 28 2.02 6.86 -10.54
CA GLY A 28 0.87 6.93 -11.45
C GLY A 28 -0.04 5.69 -11.39
N ALA A 29 0.53 4.52 -11.10
CA ALA A 29 -0.22 3.29 -10.88
C ALA A 29 -1.10 3.35 -9.61
N GLN A 30 -0.54 3.84 -8.49
CA GLN A 30 -1.31 4.01 -7.25
C GLN A 30 -2.44 5.03 -7.44
N LYS A 31 -2.17 6.17 -8.09
CA LYS A 31 -3.20 7.20 -8.36
C LYS A 31 -4.33 6.65 -9.23
N SER A 32 -4.01 5.97 -10.33
CA SER A 32 -5.01 5.37 -11.22
C SER A 32 -5.85 4.29 -10.52
N TYR A 33 -5.25 3.55 -9.60
CA TYR A 33 -5.95 2.53 -8.85
C TYR A 33 -6.87 3.13 -7.78
N LEU A 34 -6.40 4.14 -7.05
CA LEU A 34 -7.23 4.92 -6.14
C LEU A 34 -8.42 5.56 -6.85
N GLU A 35 -8.22 6.16 -8.03
CA GLU A 35 -9.31 6.74 -8.83
C GLU A 35 -10.35 5.67 -9.21
N THR A 36 -9.91 4.43 -9.43
CA THR A 36 -10.84 3.33 -9.72
C THR A 36 -11.64 2.92 -8.47
N LEU A 37 -10.99 2.87 -7.32
CA LEU A 37 -11.63 2.53 -6.04
C LEU A 37 -12.58 3.64 -5.57
N SER A 38 -12.19 4.90 -5.77
CA SER A 38 -12.97 6.08 -5.43
C SER A 38 -14.20 6.29 -6.32
N ARG A 39 -14.25 5.70 -7.52
CA ARG A 39 -15.47 5.74 -8.36
C ARG A 39 -16.65 5.00 -7.73
N GLY A 40 -16.38 4.01 -6.87
CA GLY A 40 -17.40 3.23 -6.17
C GLY A 40 -17.71 3.71 -4.76
N THR A 41 -16.94 4.65 -4.24
CA THR A 41 -17.06 5.22 -2.89
C THR A 41 -17.35 6.72 -3.00
N GLU A 42 -18.14 7.29 -2.09
CA GLU A 42 -18.39 8.75 -2.07
C GLU A 42 -17.19 9.51 -1.46
N GLU A 43 -15.98 9.00 -1.67
CA GLU A 43 -14.76 9.45 -1.00
C GLU A 43 -13.80 10.11 -2.00
N GLU A 44 -13.35 11.31 -1.69
CA GLU A 44 -12.40 12.04 -2.53
C GLU A 44 -10.96 11.54 -2.27
N VAL A 45 -10.24 11.20 -3.34
CA VAL A 45 -8.81 10.86 -3.27
C VAL A 45 -8.00 12.09 -3.63
N PRO A 46 -7.15 12.60 -2.72
CA PRO A 46 -6.23 13.68 -3.03
C PRO A 46 -5.20 13.25 -4.09
N ASP A 47 -4.92 14.12 -5.05
CA ASP A 47 -3.91 13.87 -6.11
C ASP A 47 -2.47 14.06 -5.62
N ASP A 48 -2.29 14.70 -4.47
CA ASP A 48 -1.01 15.08 -3.87
C ASP A 48 -0.50 14.11 -2.79
N LEU A 49 -1.12 12.93 -2.68
CA LEU A 49 -0.69 11.88 -1.76
C LEU A 49 0.74 11.43 -2.04
N THR A 50 1.44 11.11 -0.96
CA THR A 50 2.70 10.39 -1.01
C THR A 50 2.47 8.90 -1.32
N LYS A 51 3.53 8.18 -1.67
CA LYS A 51 3.48 6.76 -2.01
C LYS A 51 3.00 5.92 -0.84
N ALA A 52 3.40 6.26 0.38
CA ALA A 52 2.94 5.62 1.60
C ALA A 52 1.44 5.85 1.81
N GLU A 53 1.00 7.11 1.80
CA GLU A 53 -0.40 7.49 2.00
C GLU A 53 -1.31 6.90 0.92
N ALA A 54 -0.85 6.91 -0.33
CA ALA A 54 -1.59 6.30 -1.43
C ALA A 54 -1.73 4.79 -1.26
N SER A 55 -0.68 4.11 -0.77
CA SER A 55 -0.77 2.66 -0.51
C SER A 55 -1.72 2.36 0.64
N GLN A 56 -1.65 3.11 1.75
CA GLN A 56 -2.58 2.97 2.87
C GLN A 56 -4.02 3.18 2.45
N LYS A 57 -4.29 4.25 1.68
CA LYS A 57 -5.63 4.55 1.20
C LYS A 57 -6.16 3.48 0.22
N ILE A 58 -5.28 2.87 -0.58
CA ILE A 58 -5.64 1.73 -1.42
C ILE A 58 -6.08 0.54 -0.56
N ASP A 59 -5.33 0.25 0.51
CA ASP A 59 -5.65 -0.86 1.40
C ASP A 59 -6.96 -0.60 2.17
N ASP A 60 -7.20 0.63 2.62
CA ASP A 60 -8.46 1.05 3.26
C ASP A 60 -9.66 0.88 2.32
N LEU A 61 -9.55 1.31 1.05
CA LEU A 61 -10.64 1.26 0.08
C LEU A 61 -10.90 -0.15 -0.50
N LYS A 62 -9.93 -1.07 -0.40
CA LYS A 62 -10.07 -2.46 -0.89
C LYS A 62 -10.66 -3.42 0.14
N ASN A 63 -10.67 -3.03 1.41
CA ASN A 63 -11.14 -3.86 2.52
C ASN A 63 -12.67 -3.82 2.65
#